data_AF-A0A8J7M6Z8-F1
#
_entry.id   AF-A0A8J7M6Z8-F1
#
_cell.length_a   1.000
_cell.length_b   1.000
_cell.length_c   1.000
_cell.angle_alpha   90.00
_cell.angle_beta   90.00
_cell.angle_gamma   90.00
#
_symmetry.space_group_name_H-M   'P 1'
#
loop_
_entity.id
_entity.type
_entity.pdbx_description
1 polymer ?
#
loop_
_entity_poly.entity_id
_entity_poly.type
_entity_poly.pdbx_seq_one_letter_code
_entity_poly.pdbx_strand_id
1 'polypeptide(L)'
;MSARRVVLAVVACLGVLLGHTVAQAQDTLDGRYDGMADAAGAAIDIYPDSGGFRGTFYDAGGRRQKFLADRVGETAEAVLDMDGRTVLMRMTPLPFGAEVALVPFAADGTLDIGASRIINFVREGLEVPKLPEGYVPAPDGSGGRLAALSFLVSYEFWAPTGVRHGYMALAPRHRTLVRLFPAVQLDVIWKLCLAPGAADALGVALRGQGVTCDEVRDGIAQAQRTGRFDDYKAEVQRQGALLRTAVRCADNYVMSKPVCDRAAQDVSRAAVSLETAATVLGRYR
;
A
#
# COMPACT_ATOMS: atom_id res chain seq x y z
N MET A 1 44.28 14.86 66.72
CA MET A 1 43.06 14.05 66.45
C MET A 1 42.20 14.85 65.47
N SER A 2 42.45 14.69 64.16
CA SER A 2 41.73 13.81 63.21
C SER A 2 40.35 14.38 62.84
N ALA A 3 40.19 15.08 61.70
CA ALA A 3 40.05 14.55 60.34
C ALA A 3 38.83 13.62 60.14
N ARG A 4 37.83 14.07 59.35
CA ARG A 4 36.94 13.31 58.41
C ARG A 4 35.77 14.22 57.97
N ARG A 5 35.74 14.71 56.72
CA ARG A 5 35.18 14.09 55.49
C ARG A 5 33.65 13.98 55.48
N VAL A 6 32.98 14.84 54.69
CA VAL A 6 31.83 14.56 53.78
C VAL A 6 31.82 15.75 52.76
N VAL A 7 32.41 15.67 51.55
CA VAL A 7 31.92 15.08 50.27
C VAL A 7 30.73 15.88 49.69
N LEU A 8 30.99 16.76 48.70
CA LEU A 8 30.51 16.75 47.27
C LEU A 8 28.97 16.85 47.10
N ALA A 9 28.36 17.58 46.14
CA ALA A 9 28.72 17.93 44.77
C ALA A 9 27.90 19.19 44.35
N VAL A 10 28.50 20.23 43.78
CA VAL A 10 28.72 20.51 42.34
C VAL A 10 27.43 20.66 41.51
N VAL A 11 27.10 21.94 41.33
CA VAL A 11 26.48 22.65 40.21
C VAL A 11 26.48 21.91 38.84
N ALA A 12 25.38 22.10 38.11
CA ALA A 12 25.20 21.93 36.66
C ALA A 12 25.02 20.51 36.07
N CYS A 13 23.77 20.14 35.86
CA CYS A 13 23.31 19.42 34.67
C CYS A 13 22.07 20.18 34.18
N LEU A 14 22.26 21.32 33.50
CA LEU A 14 22.13 21.40 32.05
C LEU A 14 20.99 20.50 31.55
N GLY A 15 19.81 21.11 31.40
CA GLY A 15 18.68 20.53 30.70
C GLY A 15 19.09 20.24 29.26
N VAL A 16 19.44 18.99 29.00
CA VAL A 16 19.43 18.42 27.65
C VAL A 16 17.97 18.05 27.37
N LEU A 17 17.18 19.07 27.05
CA LEU A 17 16.01 18.90 26.21
C LEU A 17 16.54 18.39 24.88
N LEU A 18 16.58 17.06 24.72
CA LEU A 18 16.70 16.41 23.44
C LEU A 18 15.46 16.81 22.64
N GLY A 19 15.57 17.95 21.96
CA GLY A 19 14.70 18.32 20.86
C GLY A 19 14.75 17.18 19.88
N HIS A 20 13.74 16.33 19.93
CA HIS A 20 13.39 15.48 18.82
C HIS A 20 12.99 16.48 17.74
N THR A 21 13.93 16.82 16.86
CA THR A 21 13.61 17.41 15.58
C THR A 21 12.74 16.38 14.88
N VAL A 22 11.43 16.49 15.09
CA VAL A 22 10.46 15.92 14.18
C VAL A 22 10.87 16.48 12.83
N ALA A 23 11.43 15.63 11.97
CA ALA A 23 11.64 15.98 10.58
C ALA A 23 10.27 16.46 10.08
N GLN A 24 10.10 17.77 9.92
CA GLN A 24 8.89 18.28 9.32
C GLN A 24 8.87 17.69 7.93
N ALA A 25 7.89 16.84 7.66
CA ALA A 25 7.52 16.50 6.31
C ALA A 25 7.41 17.81 5.54
N GLN A 26 8.37 18.05 4.64
CA GLN A 26 8.32 19.23 3.79
C GLN A 26 7.24 18.96 2.76
N ASP A 27 6.10 19.62 2.90
CA ASP A 27 4.98 19.63 1.95
C ASP A 27 5.34 20.34 0.62
N THR A 28 6.61 20.68 0.42
CA THR A 28 7.10 21.39 -0.76
C THR A 28 7.77 20.44 -1.74
N LEU A 29 7.41 20.58 -3.02
CA LEU A 29 8.08 19.92 -4.15
C LEU A 29 9.50 20.49 -4.34
N ASP A 30 10.45 19.95 -3.59
CA ASP A 30 11.88 20.28 -3.66
C ASP A 30 12.73 19.02 -3.49
N GLY A 31 13.82 18.87 -4.22
CA GLY A 31 14.72 17.72 -4.17
C GLY A 31 14.42 16.61 -5.18
N ARG A 32 15.03 15.45 -4.95
CA ARG A 32 14.92 14.26 -5.79
C ARG A 32 13.84 13.31 -5.28
N TYR A 33 13.13 12.69 -6.21
CA TYR A 33 12.10 11.71 -5.95
C TYR A 33 12.31 10.47 -6.83
N ASP A 34 12.21 9.29 -6.23
CA ASP A 34 12.36 8.00 -6.91
C ASP A 34 10.98 7.37 -7.14
N GLY A 35 10.77 6.84 -8.34
CA GLY A 35 9.47 6.30 -8.76
C GLY A 35 9.14 4.97 -8.09
N MET A 36 7.86 4.84 -7.72
CA MET A 36 7.31 3.68 -7.02
C MET A 36 6.29 2.95 -7.91
N ALA A 37 6.18 1.63 -7.72
CA ALA A 37 5.23 0.77 -8.44
C ALA A 37 5.29 0.96 -9.97
N ASP A 38 4.27 1.57 -10.58
CA ASP A 38 4.17 1.80 -12.02
C ASP A 38 5.22 2.81 -12.55
N ALA A 39 5.89 3.55 -11.65
CA ALA A 39 7.03 4.41 -11.95
C ALA A 39 8.38 3.81 -11.53
N ALA A 40 8.45 2.52 -11.18
CA ALA A 40 9.71 1.90 -10.76
C ALA A 40 10.82 2.10 -11.82
N GLY A 41 11.97 2.62 -11.36
CA GLY A 41 13.12 2.96 -12.21
C GLY A 41 13.09 4.39 -12.77
N ALA A 42 11.94 5.08 -12.73
CA ALA A 42 11.87 6.51 -13.03
C ALA A 42 12.33 7.36 -11.83
N ALA A 43 12.67 8.61 -12.07
CA ALA A 43 12.97 9.59 -11.03
C ALA A 43 12.60 11.01 -11.48
N ILE A 44 12.43 11.92 -10.54
CA ILE A 44 12.19 13.34 -10.81
C ILE A 44 13.05 14.17 -9.87
N ASP A 45 13.84 15.08 -10.43
CA ASP A 45 14.47 16.16 -9.67
C ASP A 45 13.59 17.41 -9.81
N ILE A 46 13.14 17.99 -8.70
CA ILE A 46 12.30 19.20 -8.65
C ILE A 46 12.99 20.26 -7.82
N TYR A 47 13.04 21.49 -8.33
CA TYR A 47 13.60 22.63 -7.61
C TYR A 47 12.65 23.81 -7.71
N PRO A 48 12.33 24.49 -6.60
CA PRO A 48 11.61 25.76 -6.63
C PRO A 48 12.35 26.79 -7.50
N ASP A 49 11.58 27.59 -8.24
CA ASP A 49 12.07 28.74 -9.01
C ASP A 49 11.16 29.96 -8.74
N SER A 50 11.59 31.15 -9.16
CA SER A 50 11.00 32.46 -8.85
C SER A 50 9.48 32.60 -9.08
N GLY A 51 8.88 31.75 -9.91
CA GLY A 51 7.42 31.72 -10.15
C GLY A 51 6.81 30.32 -10.22
N GLY A 52 7.55 29.26 -9.94
CA GLY A 52 7.12 27.90 -10.22
C GLY A 52 8.15 26.87 -9.79
N PHE A 53 8.39 25.88 -10.65
CA PHE A 53 9.38 24.85 -10.43
C PHE A 53 10.15 24.57 -11.71
N ARG A 54 11.37 24.10 -11.56
CA ARG A 54 12.17 23.57 -12.66
C ARG A 54 12.71 22.22 -12.26
N GLY A 55 12.92 21.35 -13.24
CA GLY A 55 13.34 20.00 -12.91
C GLY A 55 13.75 19.17 -14.10
N THR A 56 14.04 17.91 -13.80
CA THR A 56 14.33 16.89 -14.81
C THR A 56 13.57 15.62 -14.45
N PHE A 57 12.75 15.15 -15.38
CA PHE A 57 12.15 13.82 -15.35
C PHE A 57 13.13 12.81 -15.95
N TYR A 58 13.28 11.66 -15.31
CA TYR A 58 14.06 10.51 -15.75
C TYR A 58 13.10 9.34 -15.90
N ASP A 59 13.02 8.74 -17.08
CA ASP A 59 12.24 7.52 -17.23
C ASP A 59 13.00 6.27 -16.74
N ALA A 60 12.33 5.12 -16.75
CA ALA A 60 12.93 3.84 -16.35
C ALA A 60 14.10 3.40 -17.25
N GLY A 61 14.23 3.95 -18.45
CA GLY A 61 15.37 3.74 -19.36
C GLY A 61 16.52 4.73 -19.16
N GLY A 62 16.39 5.67 -18.21
CA GLY A 62 17.35 6.73 -17.95
C GLY A 62 17.32 7.90 -18.93
N ARG A 63 16.35 7.97 -19.85
CA ARG A 63 16.15 9.15 -20.70
C ARG A 63 15.71 10.33 -19.84
N ARG A 64 16.24 11.50 -20.18
CA ARG A 64 16.09 12.72 -19.38
C ARG A 64 15.27 13.75 -20.13
N GLN A 65 14.34 14.38 -19.43
CA GLN A 65 13.56 15.50 -19.96
C GLN A 65 13.48 16.63 -18.94
N LYS A 66 14.01 17.80 -19.33
CA LYS A 66 13.91 19.00 -18.50
C LYS A 66 12.51 19.59 -18.60
N PHE A 67 12.03 20.16 -17.51
CA PHE A 67 10.76 20.87 -17.49
C PHE A 67 10.86 22.20 -16.74
N LEU A 68 9.99 23.11 -17.16
CA LEU A 68 9.56 24.27 -16.40
C LEU A 68 8.10 24.05 -16.07
N ALA A 69 7.75 24.16 -14.80
CA ALA A 69 6.42 23.93 -14.30
C ALA A 69 5.87 25.21 -13.66
N ASP A 70 4.64 25.55 -14.00
CA ASP A 70 3.91 26.62 -13.37
C ASP A 70 3.35 26.15 -12.03
N ARG A 71 3.30 27.07 -11.06
CA ARG A 71 2.63 26.81 -9.78
C ARG A 71 1.13 27.03 -9.93
N VAL A 72 0.35 26.02 -9.62
CA VAL A 72 -1.12 26.07 -9.60
C VAL A 72 -1.60 25.63 -8.22
N GLY A 73 -1.78 26.60 -7.32
CA GLY A 73 -2.01 26.33 -5.90
C GLY A 73 -0.80 25.64 -5.26
N GLU A 74 -1.02 24.49 -4.65
CA GLU A 74 0.03 23.61 -4.09
C GLU A 74 0.63 22.65 -5.13
N THR A 75 0.08 22.63 -6.35
CA THR A 75 0.53 21.72 -7.41
C THR A 75 1.48 22.41 -8.39
N ALA A 76 2.25 21.61 -9.11
CA ALA A 76 3.12 22.07 -10.20
C ALA A 76 2.67 21.43 -11.52
N GLU A 77 2.49 22.22 -12.57
CA GLU A 77 2.04 21.75 -13.88
C GLU A 77 3.07 22.07 -14.96
N ALA A 78 3.47 21.06 -15.74
CA ALA A 78 4.41 21.20 -16.84
C ALA A 78 3.89 20.47 -18.09
N VAL A 79 4.26 20.96 -19.27
CA VAL A 79 4.03 20.24 -20.53
C VAL A 79 5.32 19.56 -20.95
N LEU A 80 5.24 18.26 -21.23
CA LEU A 80 6.37 17.41 -21.61
C LEU A 80 6.06 16.66 -22.90
N ASP A 81 7.10 16.36 -23.68
CA ASP A 81 7.03 15.42 -24.80
C ASP A 81 7.61 14.06 -24.39
N MET A 82 6.74 13.12 -24.04
CA MET A 82 7.11 11.79 -23.59
C MET A 82 6.72 10.74 -24.63
N ASP A 83 7.69 9.96 -25.12
CA ASP A 83 7.45 8.88 -26.10
C ASP A 83 6.74 9.34 -27.37
N GLY A 84 7.10 10.53 -27.86
CA GLY A 84 6.49 11.11 -29.06
C GLY A 84 5.06 11.61 -28.84
N ARG A 85 4.61 11.72 -27.58
CA ARG A 85 3.32 12.31 -27.21
C ARG A 85 3.53 13.48 -26.27
N THR A 86 2.84 14.58 -26.55
CA THR A 86 2.77 15.70 -25.62
C THR A 86 1.83 15.32 -24.47
N VAL A 87 2.28 15.53 -23.23
CA VAL A 87 1.54 15.23 -22.00
C VAL A 87 1.58 16.43 -21.07
N LEU A 88 0.46 16.70 -20.41
CA LEU A 88 0.42 17.53 -19.22
C LEU A 88 0.86 16.66 -18.02
N MET A 89 1.92 17.09 -17.35
CA MET A 89 2.39 16.52 -16.10
C MET A 89 1.96 17.43 -14.95
N ARG A 90 1.09 16.91 -14.07
CA ARG A 90 0.67 17.60 -12.84
C ARG A 90 1.25 16.87 -11.63
N MET A 91 1.99 17.60 -10.80
CA MET A 91 2.64 17.09 -9.60
C MET A 91 1.93 17.65 -8.36
N THR A 92 1.49 16.75 -7.49
CA THR A 92 0.85 17.08 -6.21
C THR A 92 1.76 16.62 -5.07
N PRO A 93 2.18 17.51 -4.15
CA PRO A 93 3.00 17.11 -3.02
C PRO A 93 2.23 16.17 -2.09
N LEU A 94 2.94 15.16 -1.57
CA LEU A 94 2.48 14.25 -0.53
C LEU A 94 3.45 14.31 0.67
N PRO A 95 3.05 13.93 1.89
CA PRO A 95 3.91 14.02 3.07
C PRO A 95 5.29 13.35 2.95
N PHE A 96 5.40 12.30 2.11
CA PHE A 96 6.63 11.53 1.91
C PHE A 96 7.07 11.47 0.44
N GLY A 97 6.50 12.29 -0.44
CA GLY A 97 6.75 12.16 -1.87
C GLY A 97 5.90 13.08 -2.75
N ALA A 98 5.58 12.62 -3.94
CA ALA A 98 4.73 13.32 -4.88
C ALA A 98 3.86 12.34 -5.69
N GLU A 99 2.61 12.70 -5.89
CA GLU A 99 1.75 12.06 -6.90
C GLU A 99 1.90 12.82 -8.21
N VAL A 100 2.06 12.11 -9.32
CA VAL A 100 2.22 12.70 -10.65
C VAL A 100 1.17 12.14 -11.59
N ALA A 101 0.27 13.01 -12.04
CA ALA A 101 -0.69 12.72 -13.09
C ALA A 101 -0.10 13.10 -14.46
N LEU A 102 -0.04 12.13 -15.37
CA LEU A 102 0.35 12.29 -16.76
C LEU A 102 -0.90 12.21 -17.62
N VAL A 103 -1.28 13.31 -18.26
CA VAL A 103 -2.49 13.43 -19.08
C VAL A 103 -2.09 13.77 -20.52
N PRO A 104 -2.20 12.82 -21.46
CA PRO A 104 -1.86 13.08 -22.86
C PRO A 104 -2.78 14.12 -23.50
N PHE A 105 -2.24 14.87 -24.45
CA PHE A 105 -3.05 15.66 -25.38
C PHE A 105 -3.55 14.78 -26.54
N ALA A 106 -4.83 14.91 -26.88
CA ALA A 106 -5.42 14.35 -28.09
C ALA A 106 -5.01 15.17 -29.33
N ALA A 107 -5.31 14.63 -30.52
CA ALA A 107 -4.94 15.28 -31.79
C ALA A 107 -5.60 16.65 -32.00
N ASP A 108 -6.72 16.92 -31.32
CA ASP A 108 -7.42 18.20 -31.34
C ASP A 108 -6.92 19.20 -30.28
N GLY A 109 -5.87 18.84 -29.52
CA GLY A 109 -5.30 19.67 -28.46
C GLY A 109 -6.05 19.61 -27.14
N THR A 110 -7.08 18.77 -27.00
CA THR A 110 -7.76 18.55 -25.72
C THR A 110 -7.02 17.54 -24.85
N LEU A 111 -7.28 17.52 -23.54
CA LEU A 111 -6.71 16.54 -22.62
C LEU A 111 -7.49 15.22 -22.70
N ASP A 112 -6.80 14.12 -23.04
CA ASP A 112 -7.35 12.77 -23.01
C ASP A 112 -7.29 12.21 -21.58
N ILE A 113 -8.33 12.52 -20.80
CA ILE A 113 -8.48 12.03 -19.42
C ILE A 113 -8.57 10.50 -19.36
N GLY A 114 -9.13 9.86 -20.39
CA GLY A 114 -9.27 8.40 -20.46
C GLY A 114 -7.93 7.67 -20.60
N ALA A 115 -6.94 8.33 -21.21
CA ALA A 115 -5.57 7.84 -21.33
C ALA A 115 -4.63 8.34 -20.21
N SER A 116 -5.17 9.02 -19.20
CA SER A 116 -4.37 9.52 -18.07
C SER A 116 -3.80 8.40 -17.22
N ARG A 117 -2.64 8.66 -16.62
CA ARG A 117 -2.00 7.75 -15.66
C ARG A 117 -1.57 8.52 -14.44
N ILE A 118 -1.74 7.91 -13.27
CA ILE A 118 -1.24 8.44 -12.01
C ILE A 118 -0.11 7.53 -11.58
N ILE A 119 1.04 8.14 -11.31
CA ILE A 119 2.24 7.46 -10.81
C ILE A 119 2.73 8.16 -9.56
N ASN A 120 3.42 7.42 -8.69
CA ASN A 120 3.83 7.91 -7.39
C ASN A 120 5.35 7.91 -7.28
N PHE A 121 5.87 8.93 -6.61
CA PHE A 121 7.29 9.06 -6.31
C PHE A 121 7.49 9.25 -4.81
N VAL A 122 8.55 8.67 -4.27
CA VAL A 122 8.99 8.88 -2.88
C VAL A 122 10.20 9.80 -2.87
N ARG A 123 10.34 10.63 -1.85
CA ARG A 123 11.52 11.50 -1.68
C ARG A 123 12.78 10.65 -1.49
N GLU A 124 13.88 11.04 -2.15
CA GLU A 124 15.19 10.40 -1.97
C GLU A 124 15.61 10.40 -0.50
N GLY A 125 16.22 9.31 -0.06
CA GLY A 125 16.70 9.16 1.32
C GLY A 125 15.60 8.80 2.34
N LEU A 126 14.34 8.70 1.92
CA LEU A 126 13.29 8.16 2.76
C LEU A 126 13.32 6.63 2.69
N GLU A 127 13.52 5.98 3.83
CA GLU A 127 13.43 4.52 3.90
C GLU A 127 11.98 4.08 3.69
N VAL A 128 11.66 3.68 2.45
CA VAL A 128 10.40 2.99 2.18
C VAL A 128 10.44 1.65 2.93
N PRO A 129 9.37 1.27 3.64
CA PRO A 129 9.28 -0.05 4.23
C PRO A 129 9.61 -1.12 3.19
N LYS A 130 10.58 -1.98 3.51
CA LYS A 130 10.93 -3.09 2.62
C LYS A 130 9.69 -3.93 2.37
N LEU A 131 9.43 -4.25 1.11
CA LEU A 131 8.39 -5.19 0.75
C LEU A 131 8.64 -6.53 1.46
N PRO A 132 7.58 -7.21 1.92
CA PRO A 132 7.74 -8.45 2.66
C PRO A 132 8.39 -9.53 1.79
N GLU A 133 9.12 -10.43 2.45
CA GLU A 133 9.75 -11.57 1.78
C GLU A 133 8.68 -12.43 1.07
N GLY A 134 8.90 -12.71 -0.21
CA GLY A 134 7.95 -13.45 -1.05
C GLY A 134 6.89 -12.58 -1.71
N TYR A 135 7.01 -11.24 -1.61
CA TYR A 135 6.22 -10.32 -2.42
C TYR A 135 6.40 -10.62 -3.92
N VAL A 136 5.29 -10.57 -4.66
CA VAL A 136 5.29 -10.59 -6.12
C VAL A 136 4.42 -9.44 -6.64
N PRO A 137 4.75 -8.86 -7.81
CA PRO A 137 3.90 -7.87 -8.46
C PRO A 137 2.48 -8.41 -8.74
N ALA A 138 1.52 -7.49 -8.89
CA ALA A 138 0.16 -7.84 -9.23
C ALA A 138 0.10 -8.54 -10.60
N PRO A 139 -0.77 -9.55 -10.80
CA PRO A 139 -0.95 -10.15 -12.12
C PRO A 139 -1.64 -9.19 -13.09
N ASP A 140 -1.10 -9.06 -14.31
CA ASP A 140 -1.62 -8.18 -15.35
C ASP A 140 -2.94 -8.67 -15.98
N GLY A 141 -3.29 -9.96 -15.80
CA GLY A 141 -4.49 -10.56 -16.39
C GLY A 141 -4.97 -11.84 -15.71
N SER A 142 -6.11 -12.37 -16.17
CA SER A 142 -6.84 -13.49 -15.53
C SER A 142 -6.37 -14.90 -15.93
N GLY A 143 -5.19 -15.08 -16.51
CA GLY A 143 -4.77 -16.33 -17.15
C GLY A 143 -3.78 -17.23 -16.39
N GLY A 144 -3.36 -16.86 -15.18
CA GLY A 144 -2.28 -17.54 -14.45
C GLY A 144 -2.73 -18.36 -13.24
N ARG A 145 -1.87 -19.28 -12.80
CA ARG A 145 -1.95 -19.84 -11.44
C ARG A 145 -1.03 -19.05 -10.53
N LEU A 146 -1.55 -18.60 -9.40
CA LEU A 146 -0.79 -17.89 -8.39
C LEU A 146 -0.65 -18.75 -7.14
N ALA A 147 0.58 -18.84 -6.61
CA ALA A 147 0.81 -19.51 -5.34
C ALA A 147 0.09 -18.76 -4.20
N ALA A 148 -0.59 -19.49 -3.33
CA ALA A 148 -1.39 -18.87 -2.27
C ALA A 148 -0.54 -18.04 -1.30
N LEU A 149 0.69 -18.50 -1.00
CA LEU A 149 1.60 -17.72 -0.17
C LEU A 149 1.96 -16.39 -0.83
N SER A 150 2.26 -16.37 -2.14
CA SER A 150 2.54 -15.14 -2.89
C SER A 150 1.36 -14.17 -2.88
N PHE A 151 0.12 -14.68 -3.06
CA PHE A 151 -1.09 -13.85 -2.91
C PHE A 151 -1.17 -13.23 -1.51
N LEU A 152 -1.08 -14.04 -0.45
CA LEU A 152 -1.24 -13.62 0.95
C LEU A 152 -0.17 -12.65 1.46
N VAL A 153 0.99 -12.63 0.80
CA VAL A 153 2.07 -11.67 1.11
C VAL A 153 1.89 -10.37 0.34
N SER A 154 1.24 -10.40 -0.83
CA SER A 154 1.32 -9.31 -1.80
C SER A 154 0.01 -8.54 -2.00
N TYR A 155 -1.15 -9.17 -1.78
CA TYR A 155 -2.46 -8.57 -2.14
C TYR A 155 -2.74 -7.24 -1.42
N GLU A 156 -2.21 -7.03 -0.21
CA GLU A 156 -2.38 -5.79 0.55
C GLU A 156 -1.71 -4.58 -0.14
N PHE A 157 -0.68 -4.83 -0.96
CA PHE A 157 0.06 -3.81 -1.70
C PHE A 157 -0.46 -3.60 -3.12
N TRP A 158 -1.33 -4.48 -3.61
CA TRP A 158 -1.87 -4.38 -4.96
C TRP A 158 -3.07 -3.44 -5.04
N ALA A 159 -3.22 -2.82 -6.22
CA ALA A 159 -4.43 -2.15 -6.64
C ALA A 159 -5.62 -3.14 -6.71
N PRO A 160 -6.88 -2.67 -6.58
CA PRO A 160 -8.08 -3.50 -6.65
C PRO A 160 -8.13 -4.49 -7.83
N THR A 161 -7.81 -4.04 -9.03
CA THR A 161 -7.78 -4.89 -10.24
C THR A 161 -6.77 -6.03 -10.12
N GLY A 162 -5.60 -5.77 -9.53
CA GLY A 162 -4.58 -6.78 -9.26
C GLY A 162 -5.05 -7.83 -8.26
N VAL A 163 -5.77 -7.41 -7.21
CA VAL A 163 -6.39 -8.34 -6.24
C VAL A 163 -7.45 -9.20 -6.90
N ARG A 164 -8.27 -8.64 -7.81
CA ARG A 164 -9.22 -9.43 -8.62
C ARG A 164 -8.51 -10.54 -9.39
N HIS A 165 -7.49 -10.20 -10.18
CA HIS A 165 -6.74 -11.19 -10.95
C HIS A 165 -6.07 -12.23 -10.04
N GLY A 166 -5.39 -11.78 -8.98
CA GLY A 166 -4.71 -12.65 -8.05
C GLY A 166 -5.64 -13.61 -7.31
N TYR A 167 -6.80 -13.12 -6.85
CA TYR A 167 -7.78 -13.95 -6.15
C TYR A 167 -8.36 -15.02 -7.06
N MET A 168 -8.61 -14.70 -8.33
CA MET A 168 -9.11 -15.67 -9.31
C MET A 168 -8.03 -16.66 -9.79
N ALA A 169 -6.76 -16.25 -9.74
CA ALA A 169 -5.61 -17.11 -10.01
C ALA A 169 -5.31 -18.14 -8.90
N LEU A 170 -5.94 -18.00 -7.71
CA LEU A 170 -5.83 -18.97 -6.63
C LEU A 170 -6.56 -20.27 -6.95
N ALA A 171 -5.93 -21.40 -6.59
CA ALA A 171 -6.63 -22.67 -6.62
C ALA A 171 -7.85 -22.65 -5.69
N PRO A 172 -8.97 -23.34 -6.03
CA PRO A 172 -10.20 -23.31 -5.23
C PRO A 172 -10.02 -23.67 -3.75
N ARG A 173 -9.12 -24.61 -3.44
CA ARG A 173 -8.80 -25.00 -2.06
C ARG A 173 -8.21 -23.84 -1.24
N HIS A 174 -7.36 -23.01 -1.85
CA HIS A 174 -6.74 -21.88 -1.16
C HIS A 174 -7.71 -20.73 -0.99
N ARG A 175 -8.63 -20.49 -1.94
CA ARG A 175 -9.76 -19.55 -1.73
C ARG A 175 -10.65 -19.98 -0.55
N THR A 176 -10.84 -21.29 -0.38
CA THR A 176 -11.57 -21.83 0.76
C THR A 176 -10.81 -21.58 2.06
N LEU A 177 -9.49 -21.77 2.09
CA LEU A 177 -8.67 -21.42 3.25
C LEU A 177 -8.76 -19.93 3.58
N VAL A 178 -8.66 -19.02 2.60
CA VAL A 178 -8.83 -17.57 2.83
C VAL A 178 -10.18 -17.28 3.49
N ARG A 179 -11.27 -17.92 3.03
CA ARG A 179 -12.61 -17.73 3.59
C ARG A 179 -12.74 -18.13 5.06
N LEU A 180 -11.91 -19.05 5.55
CA LEU A 180 -11.92 -19.44 6.98
C LEU A 180 -11.37 -18.34 7.89
N PHE A 181 -10.63 -17.38 7.34
CA PHE A 181 -10.04 -16.26 8.09
C PHE A 181 -10.82 -14.98 7.74
N PRO A 182 -11.93 -14.70 8.45
CA PRO A 182 -12.93 -13.73 8.01
C PRO A 182 -12.40 -12.28 7.94
N ALA A 183 -11.37 -11.91 8.69
CA ALA A 183 -10.77 -10.58 8.57
C ALA A 183 -9.97 -10.44 7.27
N VAL A 184 -9.18 -11.46 6.91
CA VAL A 184 -8.48 -11.50 5.62
C VAL A 184 -9.50 -11.55 4.48
N GLN A 185 -10.56 -12.36 4.62
CA GLN A 185 -11.62 -12.46 3.63
C GLN A 185 -12.35 -11.12 3.45
N LEU A 186 -12.64 -10.39 4.53
CA LEU A 186 -13.25 -9.06 4.47
C LEU A 186 -12.32 -8.05 3.75
N ASP A 187 -11.02 -8.08 4.01
CA ASP A 187 -10.05 -7.21 3.33
C ASP A 187 -9.97 -7.47 1.83
N VAL A 188 -9.97 -8.74 1.44
CA VAL A 188 -10.05 -9.16 0.04
C VAL A 188 -11.37 -8.68 -0.59
N ILE A 189 -12.52 -8.90 0.07
CA ILE A 189 -13.82 -8.45 -0.43
C ILE A 189 -13.85 -6.94 -0.61
N TRP A 190 -13.33 -6.17 0.36
CA TRP A 190 -13.28 -4.72 0.27
C TRP A 190 -12.52 -4.27 -0.98
N LYS A 191 -11.35 -4.84 -1.24
CA LYS A 191 -10.59 -4.55 -2.47
C LYS A 191 -11.31 -5.00 -3.73
N LEU A 192 -12.00 -6.15 -3.73
CA LEU A 192 -12.80 -6.60 -4.87
C LEU A 192 -13.99 -5.68 -5.15
N CYS A 193 -14.62 -5.10 -4.13
CA CYS A 193 -15.71 -4.14 -4.29
C CYS A 193 -15.26 -2.80 -4.92
N LEU A 194 -13.96 -2.50 -4.86
CA LEU A 194 -13.34 -1.34 -5.52
C LEU A 194 -12.83 -1.67 -6.93
N ALA A 195 -12.80 -2.94 -7.32
CA ALA A 195 -12.21 -3.37 -8.59
C ALA A 195 -13.23 -3.31 -9.73
N PRO A 196 -12.91 -2.66 -10.86
CA PRO A 196 -13.79 -2.65 -12.02
C PRO A 196 -13.97 -4.07 -12.57
N GLY A 197 -15.20 -4.44 -12.92
CA GLY A 197 -15.51 -5.74 -13.54
C GLY A 197 -15.17 -6.95 -12.65
N ALA A 198 -15.38 -6.88 -11.33
CA ALA A 198 -15.07 -7.96 -10.40
C ALA A 198 -16.26 -8.90 -10.08
N ALA A 199 -17.31 -8.90 -10.90
CA ALA A 199 -18.55 -9.62 -10.61
C ALA A 199 -18.36 -11.13 -10.37
N ASP A 200 -17.47 -11.77 -11.13
CA ASP A 200 -17.10 -13.17 -11.00
C ASP A 200 -16.35 -13.45 -9.68
N ALA A 201 -15.34 -12.63 -9.37
CA ALA A 201 -14.56 -12.73 -8.15
C ALA A 201 -15.43 -12.48 -6.91
N LEU A 202 -16.32 -11.48 -6.96
CA LEU A 202 -17.28 -11.16 -5.91
C LEU A 202 -18.31 -12.29 -5.70
N GLY A 203 -18.80 -12.92 -6.76
CA GLY A 203 -19.71 -14.07 -6.65
C GLY A 203 -19.10 -15.26 -5.90
N VAL A 204 -17.76 -15.39 -5.93
CA VAL A 204 -17.03 -16.39 -5.14
C VAL A 204 -16.72 -15.88 -3.73
N ALA A 205 -16.26 -14.63 -3.61
CA ALA A 205 -15.78 -14.07 -2.35
C ALA A 205 -16.92 -13.80 -1.35
N LEU A 206 -18.08 -13.33 -1.81
CA LEU A 206 -19.23 -12.98 -0.96
C LEU A 206 -20.03 -14.20 -0.47
N ARG A 207 -19.81 -15.38 -1.06
CA ARG A 207 -20.60 -16.58 -0.75
C ARG A 207 -20.52 -16.94 0.74
N GLY A 208 -21.68 -16.90 1.40
CA GLY A 208 -21.82 -17.22 2.83
C GLY A 208 -21.19 -16.19 3.76
N GLN A 209 -20.87 -14.97 3.27
CA GLN A 209 -20.21 -13.93 4.07
C GLN A 209 -21.16 -12.93 4.72
N GLY A 210 -22.43 -12.92 4.30
CA GLY A 210 -23.48 -12.09 4.92
C GLY A 210 -23.29 -10.58 4.74
N VAL A 211 -22.57 -10.15 3.70
CA VAL A 211 -22.33 -8.73 3.38
C VAL A 211 -22.54 -8.46 1.91
N THR A 212 -22.89 -7.21 1.60
CA THR A 212 -22.89 -6.61 0.25
C THR A 212 -21.69 -5.69 0.07
N CYS A 213 -21.40 -5.28 -1.17
CA CYS A 213 -20.31 -4.33 -1.41
C CYS A 213 -20.55 -2.94 -0.83
N ASP A 214 -21.79 -2.45 -0.84
CA ASP A 214 -22.11 -1.15 -0.26
C ASP A 214 -21.91 -1.18 1.25
N GLU A 215 -22.39 -2.24 1.91
CA GLU A 215 -22.13 -2.48 3.33
C GLU A 215 -20.63 -2.50 3.67
N VAL A 216 -19.82 -3.22 2.90
CA VAL A 216 -18.37 -3.29 3.14
C VAL A 216 -17.73 -1.91 2.95
N ARG A 217 -18.02 -1.22 1.86
CA ARG A 217 -17.46 0.11 1.58
C ARG A 217 -17.81 1.12 2.66
N ASP A 218 -19.09 1.18 3.03
CA ASP A 218 -19.58 2.12 4.06
C ASP A 218 -19.01 1.78 5.44
N GLY A 219 -18.95 0.50 5.78
CA GLY A 219 -18.41 0.06 7.07
C GLY A 219 -16.92 0.33 7.23
N ILE A 220 -16.13 0.11 6.18
CA ILE A 220 -14.70 0.43 6.21
C ILE A 220 -14.48 1.95 6.24
N ALA A 221 -15.23 2.72 5.46
CA ALA A 221 -15.17 4.18 5.50
C ALA A 221 -15.56 4.74 6.89
N GLN A 222 -16.56 4.14 7.54
CA GLN A 222 -16.92 4.46 8.93
C GLN A 222 -15.75 4.18 9.88
N ALA A 223 -15.15 2.99 9.82
CA ALA A 223 -14.01 2.62 10.67
C ALA A 223 -12.82 3.57 10.50
N GLN A 224 -12.57 4.06 9.28
CA GLN A 224 -11.55 5.08 9.01
C GLN A 224 -11.87 6.41 9.70
N ARG A 225 -13.12 6.89 9.58
CA ARG A 225 -13.56 8.15 10.21
C ARG A 225 -13.52 8.10 11.74
N THR A 226 -13.79 6.94 12.33
CA THR A 226 -13.83 6.76 13.80
C THR A 226 -12.50 6.30 14.40
N GLY A 227 -11.44 6.19 13.61
CA GLY A 227 -10.12 5.73 14.07
C GLY A 227 -10.04 4.24 14.43
N ARG A 228 -11.03 3.43 14.03
CA ARG A 228 -11.09 1.98 14.31
C ARG A 228 -10.46 1.13 13.21
N PHE A 229 -10.04 1.76 12.13
CA PHE A 229 -9.44 1.09 10.97
C PHE A 229 -8.11 0.40 11.31
N ASP A 230 -7.31 0.98 12.22
CA ASP A 230 -6.03 0.40 12.63
C ASP A 230 -6.23 -0.91 13.40
N ASP A 231 -7.24 -0.99 14.28
CA ASP A 231 -7.61 -2.22 14.98
C ASP A 231 -8.08 -3.30 14.00
N TYR A 232 -8.83 -2.91 12.97
CA TYR A 232 -9.23 -3.80 11.89
C TYR A 232 -8.02 -4.34 11.12
N LYS A 233 -7.08 -3.47 10.73
CA LYS A 233 -5.86 -3.89 10.01
C LYS A 233 -4.94 -4.73 10.89
N ALA A 234 -4.86 -4.48 12.19
CA ALA A 234 -4.15 -5.34 13.13
C ALA A 234 -4.74 -6.75 13.16
N GLU A 235 -6.07 -6.87 13.12
CA GLU A 235 -6.76 -8.16 13.03
C GLU A 235 -6.50 -8.88 11.71
N VAL A 236 -6.52 -8.15 10.58
CA VAL A 236 -6.13 -8.68 9.26
C VAL A 236 -4.71 -9.26 9.31
N GLN A 237 -3.76 -8.54 9.90
CA GLN A 237 -2.38 -9.02 10.02
C GLN A 237 -2.25 -10.26 10.91
N ARG A 238 -2.96 -10.28 12.04
CA ARG A 238 -2.99 -11.43 12.95
C ARG A 238 -3.52 -12.68 12.25
N GLN A 239 -4.67 -12.59 11.61
CA GLN A 239 -5.26 -13.71 10.86
C GLN A 239 -4.41 -14.09 9.64
N GLY A 240 -3.84 -13.11 8.94
CA GLY A 240 -2.95 -13.32 7.81
C GLY A 240 -1.70 -14.12 8.18
N ALA A 241 -1.10 -13.88 9.35
CA ALA A 241 0.05 -14.65 9.84
C ALA A 241 -0.29 -16.13 10.09
N LEU A 242 -1.44 -16.40 10.69
CA LEU A 242 -1.93 -17.77 10.91
C LEU A 242 -2.18 -18.48 9.56
N LEU A 243 -2.89 -17.81 8.66
CA LEU A 243 -3.21 -18.35 7.33
C LEU A 243 -1.95 -18.61 6.49
N ARG A 244 -0.97 -17.71 6.48
CA ARG A 244 0.32 -17.92 5.79
C ARG A 244 1.05 -19.16 6.33
N THR A 245 1.00 -19.38 7.64
CA THR A 245 1.61 -20.57 8.27
C THR A 245 0.89 -21.85 7.85
N ALA A 246 -0.45 -21.85 7.87
CA ALA A 246 -1.26 -22.97 7.41
C ALA A 246 -1.00 -23.31 5.94
N VAL A 247 -0.90 -22.30 5.06
CA VAL A 247 -0.58 -22.49 3.64
C VAL A 247 0.81 -23.07 3.45
N ARG A 248 1.83 -22.58 4.17
CA ARG A 248 3.19 -23.15 4.12
C ARG A 248 3.20 -24.64 4.47
N CYS A 249 2.50 -25.02 5.53
CA CYS A 249 2.37 -26.43 5.92
C CYS A 249 1.60 -27.26 4.89
N ALA A 250 0.53 -26.71 4.30
CA ALA A 250 -0.28 -27.40 3.29
C ALA A 250 0.45 -27.60 1.95
N ASP A 251 1.34 -26.67 1.58
CA ASP A 251 2.11 -26.71 0.33
C ASP A 251 3.52 -27.32 0.54
N ASN A 252 3.73 -28.08 1.62
CA ASN A 252 4.96 -28.85 1.92
C ASN A 252 6.25 -28.03 2.04
N TYR A 253 6.17 -26.78 2.51
CA TYR A 253 7.38 -26.04 2.90
C TYR A 253 8.05 -26.73 4.10
N VAL A 254 9.38 -26.61 4.20
CA VAL A 254 10.16 -27.17 5.32
C VAL A 254 9.78 -26.44 6.61
N MET A 255 8.91 -27.06 7.40
CA MET A 255 8.39 -26.57 8.66
C MET A 255 8.49 -27.69 9.70
N SER A 256 8.69 -27.34 10.97
CA SER A 256 8.72 -28.36 12.03
C SER A 256 7.32 -28.90 12.29
N LYS A 257 7.21 -30.19 12.64
CA LYS A 257 5.93 -30.83 12.98
C LYS A 257 5.11 -30.05 14.02
N PRO A 258 5.70 -29.56 15.13
CA PRO A 258 4.94 -28.77 16.11
C PRO A 258 4.31 -27.49 15.54
N VAL A 259 4.95 -26.85 14.56
CA VAL A 259 4.40 -25.65 13.91
C VAL A 259 3.20 -26.02 13.04
N CYS A 260 3.30 -27.10 12.25
CA CYS A 260 2.19 -27.53 11.41
C CYS A 260 1.02 -28.11 12.20
N ASP A 261 1.28 -28.79 13.32
CA ASP A 261 0.22 -29.25 14.22
C ASP A 261 -0.56 -28.06 14.80
N ARG A 262 0.13 -26.99 15.21
CA ARG A 262 -0.52 -25.75 15.68
C ARG A 262 -1.31 -25.07 14.57
N ALA A 263 -0.74 -24.93 13.38
CA ALA A 263 -1.44 -24.34 12.25
C ALA A 263 -2.72 -25.12 11.87
N ALA A 264 -2.69 -26.46 11.97
CA ALA A 264 -3.88 -27.29 11.76
C ALA A 264 -4.95 -27.05 12.83
N GLN A 265 -4.55 -26.85 14.09
CA GLN A 265 -5.47 -26.45 15.17
C GLN A 265 -6.07 -25.06 14.92
N ASP A 266 -5.27 -24.10 14.43
CA ASP A 266 -5.74 -22.76 14.09
C ASP A 266 -6.78 -22.79 12.97
N VAL A 267 -6.53 -23.54 11.90
CA VAL A 267 -7.52 -23.76 10.81
C VAL A 267 -8.77 -24.44 11.34
N SER A 268 -8.64 -25.44 12.21
CA SER A 268 -9.79 -26.13 12.80
C SER A 268 -10.64 -25.19 13.64
N ARG A 269 -10.02 -24.34 14.46
CA ARG A 269 -10.72 -23.30 15.24
C ARG A 269 -11.43 -22.30 14.34
N ALA A 270 -10.76 -21.86 13.28
CA ALA A 270 -11.33 -20.95 12.29
C ALA A 270 -12.54 -21.57 11.57
N ALA A 271 -12.48 -22.86 11.24
CA ALA A 271 -13.58 -23.57 10.60
C ALA A 271 -14.83 -23.73 11.48
N VAL A 272 -14.68 -23.79 12.81
CA VAL A 272 -15.80 -23.94 13.75
C VAL A 272 -16.30 -22.63 14.37
N SER A 273 -15.64 -21.50 14.12
CA SER A 273 -15.97 -20.21 14.76
C SER A 273 -17.31 -19.63 14.30
N LEU A 274 -17.82 -20.07 13.14
CA LEU A 274 -18.98 -19.50 12.44
C LEU A 274 -18.85 -18.01 12.11
N GLU A 275 -17.66 -17.42 12.29
CA GLU A 275 -17.41 -16.02 11.98
C GLU A 275 -17.38 -15.79 10.48
N THR A 276 -17.97 -14.68 10.05
CA THR A 276 -18.03 -14.27 8.64
C THR A 276 -17.47 -12.88 8.47
N ALA A 277 -17.31 -12.43 7.21
CA ALA A 277 -16.98 -11.03 6.93
C ALA A 277 -17.98 -10.06 7.59
N ALA A 278 -19.28 -10.41 7.66
CA ALA A 278 -20.29 -9.61 8.37
C ALA A 278 -19.99 -9.48 9.87
N THR A 279 -19.63 -10.59 10.51
CA THR A 279 -19.28 -10.62 11.94
C THR A 279 -18.09 -9.72 12.22
N VAL A 280 -17.04 -9.79 11.38
CA VAL A 280 -15.85 -8.95 11.54
C VAL A 280 -16.18 -7.49 11.28
N LEU A 281 -16.88 -7.19 10.17
CA LEU A 281 -17.26 -5.82 9.81
C LEU A 281 -18.09 -5.15 10.91
N GLY A 282 -19.04 -5.89 11.50
CA GLY A 282 -19.88 -5.41 12.60
C GLY A 282 -19.09 -5.05 13.87
N ARG A 283 -17.89 -5.61 14.09
CA ARG A 283 -17.06 -5.23 15.23
C ARG A 283 -16.47 -3.85 15.08
N TYR A 284 -16.18 -3.39 13.86
CA TYR A 284 -15.41 -2.17 13.59
C TYR A 284 -16.23 -0.99 13.06
N ARG A 285 -17.51 -1.24 12.77
CA ARG A 285 -18.50 -0.18 12.50
C ARG A 285 -18.81 0.67 13.74
#